data_AF-A0A2A3Z5N0-F1
#
_entry.id   AF-A0A2A3Z5N0-F1
#
_cell.length_a   1.000
_cell.length_b   1.000
_cell.length_c   1.000
_cell.angle_alpha   90.00
_cell.angle_beta   90.00
_cell.angle_gamma   90.00
#
_symmetry.space_group_name_H-M   'P 1'
#
loop_
_entity.id
_entity.type
_entity.pdbx_description
1 polymer ?
#
loop_
_entity_poly.entity_id
_entity_poly.type
_entity_poly.pdbx_seq_one_letter_code
_entity_poly.pdbx_strand_id
1 'polypeptide(L)'
;MILITVGAIMAASSAAMVDPYDPAAAQAAMSGPGVIIAGIGYVIGGLIALAMIIPNLAITWRRLHDANFAGPFFFLSFIPGVGGLIVFVLELLPSKPEGQRFDV
;
A
#
# COMPACT_ATOMS: atom_id res chain seq x y z
N MET A 1 7.09 -9.04 1.60
CA MET A 1 6.92 -9.58 0.23
C MET A 1 7.37 -11.03 0.11
N ILE A 2 8.57 -11.39 0.58
CA ILE A 2 9.09 -12.78 0.52
C ILE A 2 8.13 -13.84 1.09
N LEU A 3 7.50 -13.59 2.26
CA LEU A 3 6.54 -14.53 2.84
C LEU A 3 5.28 -14.71 2.00
N ILE A 4 4.78 -13.63 1.37
CA ILE A 4 3.61 -13.69 0.51
C ILE A 4 3.92 -14.53 -0.72
N THR A 5 5.05 -14.29 -1.37
CA THR A 5 5.44 -15.03 -2.58
C THR A 5 5.73 -16.49 -2.28
N VAL A 6 6.48 -16.79 -1.22
CA VAL A 6 6.79 -18.18 -0.82
C VAL A 6 5.51 -18.91 -0.39
N GLY A 7 4.69 -18.29 0.47
CA GLY A 7 3.43 -18.87 0.91
C GLY A 7 2.45 -19.09 -0.24
N ALA A 8 2.34 -18.15 -1.18
CA ALA A 8 1.47 -18.29 -2.36
C ALA A 8 1.94 -19.39 -3.30
N ILE A 9 3.26 -19.53 -3.53
CA ILE A 9 3.81 -20.63 -4.33
C ILE A 9 3.54 -21.98 -3.66
N MET A 10 3.72 -22.07 -2.34
CA MET A 10 3.42 -23.28 -1.57
C MET A 10 1.92 -23.63 -1.61
N ALA A 11 1.04 -22.64 -1.46
CA ALA A 11 -0.41 -22.85 -1.51
C ALA A 11 -0.89 -23.26 -2.93
N ALA A 12 -0.33 -22.63 -3.98
CA ALA A 12 -0.67 -22.95 -5.36
C ALA A 12 -0.16 -24.35 -5.76
N SER A 13 1.06 -24.71 -5.35
CA SER A 13 1.61 -26.05 -5.59
C SER A 13 0.85 -27.14 -4.84
N SER A 14 0.42 -26.89 -3.59
CA SER A 14 -0.42 -27.85 -2.88
C SER A 14 -1.80 -28.00 -3.52
N ALA A 15 -2.41 -26.90 -3.98
CA ALA A 15 -3.71 -26.95 -4.65
C ALA A 15 -3.66 -27.67 -6.01
N ALA A 16 -2.56 -27.56 -6.75
CA ALA A 16 -2.38 -28.24 -8.04
C ALA A 16 -2.29 -29.77 -7.93
N MET A 17 -2.01 -30.31 -6.73
CA MET A 17 -1.85 -31.74 -6.48
C MET A 17 -3.11 -32.39 -5.87
N VAL A 18 -4.18 -31.62 -5.65
CA VAL A 18 -5.43 -32.11 -5.06
C VAL A 18 -6.24 -32.90 -6.09
N ASP A 19 -6.70 -34.09 -5.70
CA ASP A 19 -7.67 -34.86 -6.46
C ASP A 19 -9.04 -34.13 -6.47
N PRO A 20 -9.58 -33.76 -7.65
CA PRO A 20 -10.88 -33.10 -7.76
C PRO A 20 -12.07 -33.87 -7.16
N TYR A 21 -11.95 -35.19 -6.98
CA TYR A 21 -13.01 -36.04 -6.44
C TYR A 21 -12.89 -36.29 -4.94
N ASP A 22 -11.86 -35.76 -4.27
CA ASP A 22 -11.68 -35.84 -2.83
C ASP A 22 -11.90 -34.46 -2.15
N PRO A 23 -13.11 -34.17 -1.65
CA PRO A 23 -13.41 -32.90 -1.00
C PRO A 23 -12.64 -32.71 0.32
N ALA A 24 -12.20 -33.79 0.98
CA ALA A 24 -11.39 -33.69 2.20
C ALA A 24 -9.97 -33.22 1.88
N ALA A 25 -9.37 -33.73 0.80
CA ALA A 25 -8.07 -33.25 0.31
C ALA A 25 -8.11 -31.79 -0.15
N ALA A 26 -9.19 -31.36 -0.81
CA ALA A 26 -9.39 -29.97 -1.19
C ALA A 26 -9.43 -29.03 0.02
N GLN A 27 -10.11 -29.43 1.10
CA GLN A 27 -10.19 -28.64 2.33
C GLN A 27 -8.85 -28.60 3.10
N ALA A 28 -8.07 -29.68 3.06
CA ALA A 28 -6.73 -29.73 3.64
C ALA A 28 -5.75 -28.77 2.92
N ALA A 29 -5.85 -28.64 1.59
CA ALA A 29 -5.03 -27.71 0.82
C ALA A 29 -5.28 -26.23 1.19
N MET A 30 -6.52 -25.89 1.58
CA MET A 30 -6.89 -24.53 2.02
C MET A 30 -6.42 -24.18 3.43
N SER A 31 -6.02 -25.16 4.23
CA SER A 31 -5.55 -24.98 5.61
C SER A 31 -4.07 -25.31 5.81
N GLY A 32 -3.35 -25.56 4.71
CA GLY A 32 -1.94 -25.93 4.73
C GLY A 32 -0.97 -24.79 5.08
N PRO A 33 0.30 -25.11 5.35
CA PRO A 33 1.33 -24.15 5.75
C PRO A 33 1.52 -22.98 4.77
N GLY A 34 1.34 -23.21 3.46
CA GLY A 34 1.45 -22.16 2.44
C GLY A 34 0.45 -21.03 2.64
N VAL A 35 -0.79 -21.36 2.99
CA VAL A 35 -1.86 -20.38 3.25
C VAL A 35 -1.55 -19.57 4.51
N ILE A 36 -1.07 -20.23 5.57
CA ILE A 36 -0.70 -19.57 6.83
C ILE A 36 0.46 -18.60 6.61
N ILE A 37 1.52 -19.03 5.92
CA ILE A 37 2.69 -18.20 5.64
C ILE A 37 2.32 -16.99 4.77
N ALA A 38 1.49 -17.18 3.74
CA ALA A 38 0.98 -16.08 2.93
C ALA A 38 0.14 -15.10 3.77
N GLY A 39 -0.74 -15.61 4.63
CA GLY A 39 -1.56 -14.83 5.55
C GLY A 39 -0.73 -13.95 6.49
N ILE A 40 0.29 -14.51 7.13
CA ILE A 40 1.24 -13.75 7.96
C ILE A 40 1.93 -12.66 7.14
N GLY A 41 2.36 -13.01 5.91
CA GLY A 41 2.94 -12.06 4.98
C GLY A 41 2.04 -10.86 4.66
N TYR A 42 0.75 -11.10 4.43
CA TYR A 42 -0.25 -10.05 4.21
C TYR A 42 -0.48 -9.19 5.44
N VAL A 43 -0.57 -9.80 6.63
CA VAL A 43 -0.76 -9.04 7.89
C VAL A 43 0.42 -8.11 8.15
N ILE A 44 1.64 -8.63 8.09
CA ILE A 44 2.86 -7.82 8.31
C ILE A 44 2.98 -6.74 7.22
N GLY A 45 2.76 -7.11 5.95
CA GLY A 45 2.77 -6.16 4.84
C GLY A 45 1.75 -5.05 5.01
N GLY A 46 0.53 -5.38 5.44
CA GLY A 46 -0.53 -4.44 5.75
C GLY A 46 -0.15 -3.50 6.89
N LEU A 47 0.41 -4.02 7.99
CA LEU A 47 0.87 -3.20 9.12
C LEU A 47 1.97 -2.21 8.70
N ILE A 48 2.94 -2.67 7.89
CA ILE A 48 3.99 -1.78 7.34
C ILE A 48 3.37 -0.72 6.44
N ALA A 49 2.44 -1.10 5.56
CA ALA A 49 1.76 -0.16 4.68
C ALA A 49 0.99 0.90 5.50
N LEU A 50 0.26 0.50 6.54
CA LEU A 50 -0.45 1.41 7.45
C LEU A 50 0.52 2.35 8.18
N ALA A 51 1.63 1.81 8.71
CA ALA A 51 2.67 2.61 9.36
C ALA A 51 3.29 3.64 8.41
N MET A 52 3.38 3.31 7.11
CA MET A 52 3.90 4.19 6.07
C MET A 52 2.91 5.27 5.59
N ILE A 53 1.62 5.18 5.90
CA ILE A 53 0.63 6.22 5.51
C ILE A 53 1.01 7.58 6.10
N ILE A 54 1.31 7.60 7.41
CA ILE A 54 1.63 8.84 8.14
C ILE A 54 2.87 9.55 7.59
N PRO A 55 4.05 8.90 7.45
CA PRO A 55 5.24 9.58 6.93
C PRO A 55 5.09 10.03 5.47
N ASN A 56 4.42 9.26 4.61
CA ASN A 56 4.17 9.69 3.23
C ASN A 56 3.27 10.94 3.19
N LEU A 57 2.21 10.97 4.00
CA LEU A 57 1.33 12.13 4.10
C LEU A 57 2.08 13.35 4.65
N ALA A 58 2.89 13.17 5.69
CA ALA A 58 3.65 14.25 6.31
C ALA A 58 4.64 14.91 5.34
N ILE A 59 5.38 14.12 4.55
CA ILE A 59 6.31 14.63 3.54
C ILE A 59 5.55 15.38 2.44
N THR A 60 4.44 14.81 1.97
CA THR A 60 3.62 15.42 0.91
C THR A 60 3.03 16.77 1.35
N TRP A 61 2.47 16.83 2.55
CA TRP A 61 1.94 18.07 3.12
C TRP A 61 3.01 19.13 3.30
N ARG A 62 4.21 18.74 3.75
CA ARG A 62 5.35 19.66 3.83
C ARG A 62 5.71 20.24 2.47
N ARG A 63 5.80 19.40 1.43
CA ARG A 63 6.08 19.85 0.05
C ARG A 63 5.01 20.80 -0.50
N LEU A 64 3.74 20.54 -0.20
CA LEU A 64 2.65 21.44 -0.57
C LEU A 64 2.77 22.80 0.15
N HIS A 65 3.09 22.79 1.45
CA HIS A 65 3.33 24.01 2.23
C HIS A 65 4.52 24.81 1.70
N ASP A 66 5.63 24.14 1.33
CA ASP A 66 6.81 24.78 0.73
C ASP A 66 6.44 25.54 -0.57
N ALA A 67 5.49 25.02 -1.35
CA ALA A 67 5.00 25.63 -2.60
C ALA A 67 3.86 26.66 -2.39
N ASN A 68 3.58 27.01 -1.12
CA ASN A 68 2.51 27.92 -0.67
C ASN A 68 1.07 27.39 -0.87
N PHE A 69 0.88 26.07 -1.00
CA PHE A 69 -0.43 25.44 -1.01
C PHE A 69 -0.80 24.92 0.39
N ALA A 70 -2.10 24.83 0.69
CA ALA A 70 -2.55 24.27 1.95
C ALA A 70 -2.49 22.73 1.92
N GLY A 71 -2.15 22.08 3.04
CA GLY A 71 -2.10 20.61 3.16
C GLY A 71 -3.31 19.84 2.59
N PRO A 72 -4.57 20.32 2.75
CA PRO A 72 -5.74 19.64 2.19
C PRO A 72 -5.76 19.50 0.67
N PHE A 73 -4.90 20.20 -0.08
CA PHE A 73 -4.76 19.96 -1.53
C PHE A 73 -4.34 18.51 -1.85
N PHE A 74 -3.73 17.79 -0.89
CA PHE A 74 -3.50 16.35 -1.02
C PHE A 74 -4.77 15.54 -1.32
N PHE A 75 -5.93 15.94 -0.79
CA PHE A 75 -7.20 15.23 -1.01
C PHE A 75 -7.70 15.31 -2.46
N LEU A 76 -7.13 16.19 -3.29
CA LEU A 76 -7.36 16.15 -4.73
C LEU A 76 -6.92 14.82 -5.34
N SER A 77 -5.97 14.10 -4.72
CA SER A 77 -5.55 12.75 -5.13
C SER A 77 -6.69 11.72 -5.13
N PHE A 78 -7.77 11.96 -4.38
CA PHE A 78 -8.96 11.09 -4.37
C PHE A 78 -9.86 11.28 -5.60
N ILE A 79 -9.58 12.26 -6.47
CA ILE A 79 -10.26 12.40 -7.76
C ILE A 79 -9.69 11.34 -8.72
N PRO A 80 -10.50 10.37 -9.18
CA PRO A 80 -10.01 9.33 -10.08
C PRO A 80 -9.54 9.91 -11.42
N GLY A 81 -8.46 9.33 -11.97
CA GLY A 81 -7.88 9.73 -13.25
C GLY A 81 -6.92 10.92 -13.15
N VAL A 82 -7.40 12.09 -12.71
CA VAL A 82 -6.61 13.34 -12.76
C VAL A 82 -6.09 13.82 -11.40
N GLY A 83 -6.66 13.35 -10.30
CA GLY A 83 -6.35 13.84 -8.96
C GLY A 83 -4.88 13.70 -8.55
N GLY A 84 -4.33 12.49 -8.75
CA GLY A 84 -2.92 12.22 -8.47
C GLY A 84 -1.97 13.04 -9.34
N LEU A 85 -2.33 13.27 -10.62
CA LEU A 85 -1.58 14.10 -11.54
C LEU A 85 -1.52 15.56 -11.08
N ILE A 86 -2.64 16.10 -10.57
CA ILE A 86 -2.70 17.47 -10.04
C ILE A 86 -1.75 17.60 -8.85
N VAL A 87 -1.85 16.71 -7.86
CA VAL A 87 -0.98 16.75 -6.67
C VAL A 87 0.49 16.58 -7.05
N PHE A 88 0.80 15.67 -7.97
CA PHE A 88 2.17 15.47 -8.49
C PHE A 88 2.74 16.74 -9.14
N VAL A 89 1.95 17.45 -9.96
CA VAL A 89 2.38 18.72 -10.55
C VAL A 89 2.60 19.78 -9.46
N LEU A 90 1.72 19.87 -8.47
CA LEU A 90 1.86 20.84 -7.36
C LEU A 90 3.12 20.59 -6.52
N GLU A 91 3.52 19.33 -6.32
CA GLU A 91 4.74 18.98 -5.59
C GLU A 91 6.04 19.35 -6.33
N LEU A 92 5.98 19.41 -7.67
CA LEU A 92 7.10 19.80 -8.54
C LEU A 92 7.29 21.31 -8.67
N LEU A 93 6.33 22.11 -8.22
CA LEU A 93 6.48 23.56 -8.25
C LEU A 93 7.65 24.00 -7.34
N PRO A 94 8.35 25.10 -7.72
CA PRO A 94 9.42 25.63 -6.90
C PRO A 94 8.88 26.14 -5.56
N SER A 95 9.68 26.01 -4.51
CA SER A 95 9.35 26.54 -3.20
C SER A 95 9.20 28.07 -3.26
N LYS A 96 8.25 28.62 -2.49
CA LYS A 96 7.99 30.06 -2.40
C LYS A 96 8.32 30.59 -1.01
N PRO A 97 8.84 31.82 -0.86
CA PRO A 97 9.11 32.43 0.45
C PRO A 97 7.86 32.50 1.34
N GLU A 98 6.68 32.65 0.72
CA GLU A 98 5.38 32.69 1.39
C GLU A 98 5.04 31.40 2.15
N GLY A 99 5.65 30.26 1.78
CA GLY A 99 5.47 28.98 2.44
C GLY A 99 5.98 28.96 3.88
N GLN A 100 6.90 29.86 4.24
CA GLN A 100 7.45 30.01 5.60
C GLN A 100 6.37 30.34 6.65
N ARG A 101 5.20 30.82 6.23
CA ARG A 101 4.07 31.05 7.15
C ARG A 101 3.52 29.77 7.79
N PHE A 102 3.82 28.60 7.22
CA PHE A 102 3.39 27.31 7.73
C PHE A 102 4.42 26.65 8.67
N ASP A 103 5.58 27.29 8.90
CA ASP A 103 6.68 26.80 9.74
C ASP A 103 6.64 27.35 11.19
N VAL A 104 5.59 28.08 11.56
CA VAL A 104 5.40 28.70 12.90
C VAL A 104 4.94 27.73 13.98
#